data_AF-A0A859QYI2-F1
#
_entry.id   AF-A0A859QYI2-F1
#
_cell.length_a   1.000
_cell.length_b   1.000
_cell.length_c   1.000
_cell.angle_alpha   90.00
_cell.angle_beta   90.00
_cell.angle_gamma   90.00
#
_symmetry.space_group_name_H-M   'P 1'
#
loop_
_entity.id
_entity.type
_entity.pdbx_description
1 polymer ?
#
loop_
_entity_poly.entity_id
_entity_poly.type
_entity_poly.pdbx_seq_one_letter_code
_entity_poly.pdbx_strand_id
1 'polypeptide(L)'
;MNRGSSASMPSRGEGRGVVRLMTIHKSKGLEYHTVFFVELNDDVFWNTTDDANVFLVALSRARERVKFSFCEDSSGFKNGRRFIAPLERAAVQFIRRHTAH
;
A
#
# COMPACT_ATOMS: atom_id res chain seq x y z
N MET A 1 -30.25 -9.23 6.20
CA MET A 1 -29.86 -9.36 4.79
C MET A 1 -29.36 -8.02 4.27
N ASN A 2 -28.06 -7.87 3.98
CA ASN A 2 -27.58 -6.85 3.05
C ASN A 2 -26.29 -7.36 2.40
N ARG A 3 -26.42 -8.11 1.30
CA ARG A 3 -25.27 -8.54 0.51
C ARG A 3 -24.84 -7.32 -0.30
N GLY A 4 -23.90 -6.55 0.24
CA GLY A 4 -23.25 -5.45 -0.47
C GLY A 4 -22.76 -5.95 -1.82
N SER A 5 -23.24 -5.30 -2.88
CA SER A 5 -22.96 -5.61 -4.27
C SER A 5 -21.47 -5.81 -4.47
N SER A 6 -21.06 -7.04 -4.75
CA SER A 6 -19.73 -7.35 -5.28
C SER A 6 -19.69 -6.70 -6.67
N ALA A 7 -19.13 -5.50 -6.76
CA ALA A 7 -18.80 -4.90 -8.04
C ALA A 7 -17.78 -5.83 -8.70
N SER A 8 -18.22 -6.60 -9.69
CA SER A 8 -17.33 -7.45 -10.48
C SER A 8 -16.30 -6.55 -11.16
N MET A 9 -15.03 -6.67 -10.75
CA MET A 9 -13.92 -5.94 -11.35
C MET A 9 -13.91 -6.20 -12.88
N PRO A 10 -13.83 -5.15 -13.71
CA PRO A 10 -13.80 -5.32 -15.16
C PRO A 10 -12.60 -6.19 -15.56
N SER A 11 -12.85 -7.08 -16.51
CA SER A 11 -11.86 -8.01 -17.04
C SER A 11 -10.68 -7.24 -17.65
N ARG A 12 -9.54 -7.92 -17.75
CA ARG A 12 -8.16 -7.43 -17.97
C ARG A 12 -7.91 -6.53 -19.21
N GLY A 13 -8.95 -6.09 -19.92
CA GLY A 13 -8.89 -5.30 -21.15
C GLY A 13 -9.46 -3.88 -21.10
N GLU A 14 -10.42 -3.57 -20.22
CA GLU A 14 -11.22 -2.31 -20.33
C GLU A 14 -10.68 -1.11 -19.54
N GLY A 15 -9.44 -1.19 -19.02
CA GLY A 15 -8.85 -0.17 -18.15
C GLY A 15 -7.41 0.20 -18.49
N ARG A 16 -7.02 0.20 -19.77
CA ARG A 16 -5.66 0.63 -20.15
C ARG A 16 -5.48 2.12 -19.87
N GLY A 17 -4.48 2.46 -19.07
CA GLY A 17 -4.10 3.84 -18.76
C GLY A 17 -4.78 4.46 -17.53
N VAL A 18 -5.58 3.72 -16.75
CA VAL A 18 -6.20 4.26 -15.53
C VAL A 18 -5.42 3.89 -14.27
N VAL A 19 -5.27 4.84 -13.36
CA VAL A 19 -4.79 4.59 -12.00
C VAL A 19 -5.93 4.03 -11.17
N ARG A 20 -5.69 2.91 -10.48
CA ARG A 20 -6.72 2.24 -9.66
C ARG A 20 -6.52 2.61 -8.19
N LEU A 21 -7.45 3.39 -7.65
CA LEU A 21 -7.50 3.72 -6.22
C LEU A 21 -8.42 2.73 -5.50
N MET A 22 -7.92 2.08 -4.46
CA MET A 22 -8.69 1.12 -3.67
C MET A 22 -8.11 0.92 -2.29
N THR A 23 -8.92 0.39 -1.38
CA THR A 23 -8.44 -0.07 -0.07
C THR A 23 -7.67 -1.38 -0.22
N ILE A 24 -6.79 -1.67 0.74
CA ILE A 24 -5.99 -2.91 0.75
C ILE A 24 -6.89 -4.15 0.69
N HIS A 25 -8.01 -4.15 1.42
CA HIS A 25 -8.98 -5.23 1.42
C HIS A 25 -9.55 -5.54 0.03
N LYS A 26 -9.86 -4.50 -0.77
CA LYS A 26 -10.38 -4.65 -2.14
C LYS A 26 -9.30 -5.06 -3.15
N SER A 27 -8.02 -4.92 -2.80
CA SER A 27 -6.90 -5.32 -3.65
C SER A 27 -6.59 -6.82 -3.60
N LYS A 28 -7.19 -7.56 -2.65
CA LYS A 28 -6.91 -8.99 -2.45
C LYS A 28 -7.18 -9.79 -3.73
N GLY A 29 -6.15 -10.50 -4.21
CA GLY A 29 -6.21 -11.28 -5.46
C GLY A 29 -5.93 -10.48 -6.74
N LEU A 30 -5.57 -9.20 -6.65
CA LEU A 30 -5.26 -8.35 -7.79
C LEU A 30 -3.81 -7.90 -7.79
N GLU A 31 -3.05 -8.23 -8.83
CA GLU A 31 -1.64 -7.84 -8.93
C GLU A 31 -1.43 -6.70 -9.92
N TYR A 32 -0.50 -5.81 -9.58
CA TYR A 32 -0.15 -4.62 -10.34
C TYR A 32 1.36 -4.54 -10.55
N HIS A 33 1.79 -3.96 -11.67
CA HIS A 33 3.20 -3.70 -11.93
C HIS A 33 3.81 -2.75 -10.87
N THR A 34 3.06 -1.72 -10.47
CA THR A 34 3.48 -0.76 -9.43
C THR A 34 2.34 -0.49 -8.47
N VAL A 35 2.62 -0.52 -7.17
CA VAL A 35 1.68 -0.20 -6.09
C VAL A 35 2.19 1.01 -5.33
N PHE A 36 1.29 1.94 -5.02
CA PHE A 36 1.54 3.12 -4.21
C PHE A 36 0.75 3.00 -2.91
N PHE A 37 1.45 3.05 -1.79
CA PHE A 37 0.84 3.24 -0.48
C PHE A 37 0.75 4.74 -0.20
N VAL A 38 -0.48 5.22 -0.07
CA VAL A 38 -0.79 6.62 0.21
C VAL A 38 -1.09 6.75 1.70
N GLU A 39 -0.51 7.76 2.34
CA GLU A 39 -0.74 8.10 3.76
C GLU A 39 -0.56 6.92 4.72
N LEU A 40 0.57 6.22 4.63
CA LEU A 40 0.89 5.11 5.53
C LEU A 40 1.38 5.62 6.90
N ASN A 41 0.69 6.60 7.47
CA ASN A 41 1.03 7.28 8.72
C ASN A 41 0.65 6.41 9.94
N ASP A 42 1.37 6.57 11.05
CA ASP A 42 1.17 5.76 12.27
C ASP A 42 -0.22 5.89 12.88
N ASP A 43 -0.83 7.06 12.81
CA ASP A 43 -2.17 7.37 13.30
C ASP A 43 -3.31 6.79 12.44
N VAL A 44 -3.00 6.36 11.22
CA VAL A 44 -4.00 5.90 10.24
C VAL A 44 -3.94 4.39 10.04
N PHE A 45 -2.74 3.82 9.94
CA PHE A 45 -2.55 2.43 9.49
C PHE A 45 -2.04 1.46 10.57
N TRP A 46 -1.35 1.94 11.62
CA TRP A 46 -0.61 1.08 12.56
C TRP A 46 -1.26 1.00 13.95
N ASN A 47 -2.58 0.76 14.01
CA ASN A 47 -3.37 0.81 15.25
C ASN A 47 -3.80 -0.58 15.78
N THR A 48 -3.60 -1.65 15.02
CA THR A 48 -4.04 -3.00 15.36
C THR A 48 -2.94 -4.05 15.18
N THR A 49 -3.07 -5.18 15.87
CA THR A 49 -2.11 -6.30 15.77
C THR A 49 -2.11 -6.97 14.38
N ASP A 50 -3.18 -6.79 13.59
CA ASP A 50 -3.34 -7.45 12.28
C ASP A 50 -2.79 -6.62 11.11
N ASP A 51 -2.32 -5.39 11.39
CA ASP A 51 -1.84 -4.46 10.36
C ASP A 51 -0.62 -5.00 9.61
N ALA A 52 0.18 -5.86 10.25
CA ALA A 52 1.29 -6.56 9.61
C ALA A 52 0.81 -7.49 8.48
N ASN A 53 -0.27 -8.24 8.71
CA ASN A 53 -0.83 -9.15 7.71
C ASN A 53 -1.46 -8.35 6.56
N VAL A 54 -2.18 -7.28 6.90
CA VAL A 54 -2.76 -6.35 5.91
C VAL A 54 -1.66 -5.71 5.05
N PHE A 55 -0.56 -5.28 5.68
CA PHE A 55 0.61 -4.73 4.99
C PHE A 55 1.23 -5.75 4.03
N LEU A 56 1.43 -7.01 4.47
CA LEU A 56 1.96 -8.07 3.63
C LEU A 56 1.03 -8.41 2.46
N VAL A 57 -0.28 -8.42 2.69
CA VAL A 57 -1.30 -8.60 1.63
C VAL A 57 -1.16 -7.50 0.58
N ALA A 58 -0.97 -6.25 0.99
CA ALA A 58 -0.79 -5.13 0.08
C ALA A 58 0.58 -5.16 -0.63
N LEU A 59 1.65 -5.51 0.08
CA LEU A 59 3.00 -5.60 -0.44
C LEU A 59 3.07 -6.65 -1.56
N SER A 60 2.44 -7.80 -1.34
CA SER A 60 2.34 -8.88 -2.33
C SER A 60 1.43 -8.57 -3.52
N ARG A 61 0.87 -7.35 -3.64
CA ARG A 61 0.18 -6.92 -4.86
C ARG A 61 1.11 -6.28 -5.87
N ALA A 62 2.31 -5.86 -5.46
CA ALA A 62 3.31 -5.29 -6.35
C ALA A 62 4.15 -6.40 -7.00
N ARG A 63 4.22 -6.36 -8.32
CA ARG A 63 5.08 -7.27 -9.10
C ARG A 63 6.51 -6.75 -9.24
N GLU A 64 6.69 -5.45 -9.40
CA GLU A 64 8.02 -4.86 -9.62
C GLU A 64 8.36 -3.72 -8.67
N ARG A 65 7.42 -2.83 -8.40
CA ARG A 65 7.71 -1.58 -7.67
C ARG A 65 6.68 -1.30 -6.60
N VAL A 66 7.17 -0.96 -5.42
CA VAL A 66 6.37 -0.42 -4.32
C VAL A 66 6.87 0.99 -4.02
N LYS A 67 5.95 1.93 -3.84
CA LYS A 67 6.26 3.28 -3.37
C LYS A 67 5.42 3.61 -2.15
N PHE A 68 6.04 4.25 -1.18
CA PHE A 68 5.39 4.73 0.04
C PHE A 68 5.40 6.25 0.04
N SER A 69 4.31 6.86 0.49
CA SER A 69 4.20 8.31 0.70
C SER A 69 3.70 8.60 2.11
N PHE A 70 4.18 9.71 2.67
CA PHE A 70 3.97 10.13 4.05
C PHE A 70 3.71 11.63 4.09
N CYS A 71 2.94 12.10 5.07
CA CYS A 71 2.72 13.53 5.32
C CYS A 71 3.62 14.01 6.46
N GLU A 72 4.36 15.11 6.26
CA GLU A 72 5.25 15.67 7.28
C GLU A 72 4.50 16.18 8.52
N ASP A 73 3.24 16.63 8.34
CA ASP A 73 2.37 17.13 9.43
C ASP A 73 1.64 16.03 10.22
N SER A 74 1.85 14.76 9.89
CA SER A 74 1.22 13.62 10.58
C SER A 74 2.06 13.14 11.77
N SER A 75 1.57 12.16 12.54
CA SER A 75 2.32 11.54 13.65
C SER A 75 3.63 10.84 13.20
N GLY A 76 3.87 10.79 11.88
CA GLY A 76 5.07 10.32 11.23
C GLY A 76 4.99 8.84 10.85
N PHE A 77 6.16 8.24 10.69
CA PHE A 77 6.34 6.85 10.26
C PHE A 77 7.27 6.09 11.21
N LYS A 78 7.00 6.12 12.51
CA LYS A 78 7.80 5.43 13.53
C LYS A 78 7.45 3.94 13.59
N ASN A 79 6.17 3.58 13.59
CA ASN A 79 5.71 2.19 13.61
C ASN A 79 6.01 1.51 12.28
N GLY A 80 5.76 2.20 11.17
CA GLY A 80 6.12 1.67 9.87
C GLY A 80 7.63 1.50 9.65
N ARG A 81 8.47 2.26 10.37
CA ARG A 81 9.93 2.05 10.39
C ARG A 81 10.32 0.65 10.86
N ARG A 82 9.54 0.07 11.78
CA ARG A 82 9.72 -1.31 12.25
C ARG A 82 9.52 -2.35 11.14
N PHE A 83 8.72 -2.01 10.12
CA PHE A 83 8.48 -2.86 8.94
C PHE A 83 9.43 -2.56 7.79
N ILE A 84 9.93 -1.32 7.69
CA ILE A 84 11.01 -0.99 6.75
C ILE A 84 12.34 -1.62 7.17
N ALA A 85 12.66 -1.67 8.47
CA ALA A 85 13.94 -2.21 8.93
C ALA A 85 14.23 -3.66 8.45
N PRO A 86 13.28 -4.62 8.46
CA PRO A 86 13.44 -5.91 7.81
C PRO A 86 13.73 -5.83 6.31
N LEU A 87 13.10 -4.91 5.59
CA LEU A 87 13.31 -4.73 4.15
C LEU A 87 14.68 -4.11 3.86
N GLU A 88 15.13 -3.16 4.67
CA GLU A 88 16.49 -2.60 4.60
C GLU A 88 17.54 -3.70 4.82
N ARG A 89 17.32 -4.59 5.81
CA ARG A 89 18.19 -5.76 6.03
C ARG A 89 18.16 -6.75 4.87
N ALA A 90 17.06 -6.83 4.14
CA ALA A 90 16.94 -7.64 2.92
C ALA A 90 17.51 -6.95 1.66
N ALA A 91 18.26 -5.85 1.83
CA ALA A 91 18.87 -5.06 0.76
C ALA A 91 17.86 -4.48 -0.26
N VAL A 92 16.62 -4.25 0.17
CA VAL A 92 15.62 -3.56 -0.66
C VAL A 92 16.08 -2.11 -0.88
N GLN A 93 16.17 -1.69 -2.15
CA GLN A 93 16.58 -0.33 -2.50
C GLN A 93 15.45 0.67 -2.22
N PHE A 94 15.69 1.56 -1.25
CA PHE A 94 14.77 2.66 -0.94
C PHE A 94 15.21 3.93 -1.67
N ILE A 95 14.38 4.40 -2.62
CA ILE A 95 14.58 5.70 -3.28
C ILE A 95 13.80 6.75 -2.50
N ARG A 96 14.48 7.54 -1.66
CA ARG A 96 13.87 8.71 -1.01
C ARG A 96 13.91 9.91 -1.96
N ARG A 97 12.74 10.46 -2.27
CA ARG A 97 12.63 11.81 -2.83
C ARG A 97 11.90 12.69 -1.83
N HIS A 98 12.63 13.61 -1.20
CA HIS A 98 12.00 14.75 -0.52
C HIS A 98 11.49 15.69 -1.60
N THR A 99 10.19 15.99 -1.56
CA THR A 99 9.66 17.14 -2.29
C THR A 99 9.58 18.24 -1.24
N ALA A 100 10.68 18.97 -1.05
CA ALA A 100 10.67 20.20 -0.29
C ALA A 100 9.92 21.25 -1.12
N HIS A 101 8.86 21.82 -0.56
CA HIS A 101 8.08 22.87 -1.19
C HIS A 101 8.27 24.20 -0.47
#